data_AF-K4PW13-F1
#
_entry.id   AF-K4PW13-F1
#
_cell.length_a   1.000
_cell.length_b   1.000
_cell.length_c   1.000
_cell.angle_alpha   90.00
_cell.angle_beta   90.00
_cell.angle_gamma   90.00
#
_symmetry.space_group_name_H-M   'P 1'
#
loop_
_entity.id
_entity.type
_entity.pdbx_description
1 polymer ?
#
loop_
_entity_poly.entity_id
_entity_poly.type
_entity_poly.pdbx_seq_one_letter_code
_entity_poly.pdbx_strand_id
1 'polypeptide(L)'
;MNLNDWTPPCCPQCKADEMRHICFSHVPSWAAFKKNGWYCDSCKAGPFQLGSVTEQDAAKFSKKLNTKRRKHEAINRNPRSA
;
A
#
# COMPACT_ATOMS: atom_id res chain seq x y z
N MET A 1 7.52 -15.95 5.99
CA MET A 1 6.34 -15.46 6.73
C MET A 1 5.12 -16.05 6.05
N ASN A 2 4.40 -16.95 6.72
CA ASN A 2 3.09 -17.39 6.25
C ASN A 2 2.13 -16.19 6.41
N LEU A 3 1.52 -15.74 5.31
CA LEU A 3 0.57 -14.62 5.30
C LEU A 3 -0.78 -14.95 5.97
N ASN A 4 -0.94 -16.17 6.51
CA ASN A 4 -2.22 -16.67 7.01
C ASN A 4 -2.52 -16.23 8.46
N ASP A 5 -1.53 -15.77 9.22
CA ASP A 5 -1.69 -15.39 10.64
C ASP A 5 -1.52 -13.89 10.88
N TRP A 6 -1.84 -13.06 9.88
CA TRP A 6 -1.83 -11.61 10.08
C TRP A 6 -3.20 -11.13 10.57
N THR A 7 -3.33 -11.03 11.89
CA THR A 7 -4.47 -10.36 12.53
C THR A 7 -4.12 -8.88 12.71
N PRO A 8 -4.92 -7.93 12.20
CA PRO A 8 -4.69 -6.52 12.47
C PRO A 8 -4.70 -6.27 13.98
N PRO A 9 -3.77 -5.46 14.52
CA PRO A 9 -3.80 -5.14 15.94
C PRO A 9 -5.03 -4.30 16.27
N CYS A 10 -5.47 -4.37 17.53
CA CYS A 10 -6.63 -3.62 18.02
C CYS A 10 -6.43 -2.11 17.86
N CYS A 11 -7.54 -1.38 17.76
CA CYS A 11 -7.52 0.08 17.70
C CYS A 11 -6.82 0.69 18.92
N PRO A 12 -5.81 1.55 18.75
CA PRO A 12 -5.11 2.18 19.88
C PRO A 12 -6.00 3.11 20.71
N GLN A 13 -7.15 3.55 20.18
CA GLN A 13 -8.06 4.48 20.85
C GLN A 13 -9.22 3.78 21.57
N CYS A 14 -9.88 2.82 20.93
CA CYS A 14 -11.06 2.14 21.51
C CYS A 14 -10.84 0.65 21.80
N LYS A 15 -9.67 0.09 21.43
CA LYS A 15 -9.30 -1.32 21.57
C LYS A 15 -10.19 -2.32 20.81
N ALA A 16 -11.04 -1.83 19.90
CA ALA A 16 -11.82 -2.71 19.02
C ALA A 16 -10.92 -3.42 18.00
N ASP A 17 -11.27 -4.65 17.65
CA ASP A 17 -10.56 -5.47 16.65
C ASP A 17 -10.93 -5.12 15.20
N GLU A 18 -11.95 -4.29 15.02
CA GLU A 18 -12.45 -3.86 13.72
C GLU A 18 -11.57 -2.73 13.16
N MET A 19 -10.41 -3.11 12.61
CA MET A 19 -9.52 -2.21 11.89
C MET A 19 -9.47 -2.55 10.41
N ARG A 20 -9.62 -1.53 9.56
CA ARG A 20 -9.48 -1.66 8.10
C ARG A 20 -8.32 -0.80 7.61
N HIS A 21 -7.58 -1.30 6.64
CA HIS A 21 -6.62 -0.49 5.89
C HIS A 21 -7.30 0.20 4.72
N ILE A 22 -7.04 1.49 4.53
CA ILE A 22 -7.53 2.26 3.40
C ILE A 22 -6.34 2.89 2.67
N CYS A 23 -6.22 2.58 1.38
CA CYS A 23 -5.27 3.21 0.46
C CYS A 23 -6.02 4.20 -0.43
N PHE A 24 -5.92 5.49 -0.13
CA PHE A 24 -6.54 6.56 -0.93
C PHE A 24 -5.73 6.90 -2.17
N SER A 25 -4.41 6.88 -2.08
CA SER A 25 -3.52 7.13 -3.22
C SER A 25 -2.27 6.30 -3.10
N HIS A 26 -1.84 5.69 -4.20
CA HIS A 26 -0.55 5.00 -4.28
C HIS A 26 0.62 5.96 -4.59
N VAL A 27 0.33 7.26 -4.81
CA VAL A 27 1.30 8.26 -5.24
C VAL A 27 1.74 9.11 -4.05
N PRO A 28 3.00 8.99 -3.57
CA PRO A 28 3.47 9.68 -2.37
C PRO A 28 3.39 11.21 -2.41
N SER A 29 3.45 11.80 -3.60
CA SER A 29 3.38 13.25 -3.78
C SER A 29 1.96 13.82 -3.66
N TRP A 30 0.93 12.97 -3.68
CA TRP A 30 -0.46 13.45 -3.63
C TRP A 30 -0.89 13.70 -2.18
N ALA A 31 -1.69 14.75 -1.96
CA ALA A 31 -2.23 15.06 -0.64
C ALA A 31 -3.06 13.89 -0.05
N ALA A 32 -3.75 13.15 -0.92
CA ALA A 32 -4.50 11.95 -0.55
C ALA A 32 -3.63 10.84 0.06
N PHE A 33 -2.35 10.77 -0.27
CA PHE A 33 -1.42 9.77 0.28
C PHE A 33 -1.26 9.89 1.79
N LYS A 34 -1.35 11.11 2.33
CA LYS A 34 -1.28 11.36 3.78
C LYS A 34 -2.46 10.74 4.55
N LYS A 35 -3.53 10.39 3.84
CA LYS A 35 -4.71 9.71 4.40
C LYS A 35 -4.60 8.18 4.34
N ASN A 36 -3.56 7.63 3.73
CA ASN A 36 -3.39 6.19 3.72
C ASN A 36 -3.07 5.67 5.13
N GLY A 37 -3.65 4.53 5.50
CA GLY A 37 -3.34 3.86 6.74
C GLY A 37 -4.53 3.07 7.28
N TRP A 38 -4.46 2.74 8.56
CA TRP A 38 -5.47 1.98 9.27
C TRP A 38 -6.51 2.86 9.93
N TYR A 39 -7.76 2.50 9.76
CA TYR A 39 -8.92 3.16 10.34
C TYR A 39 -9.70 2.16 11.18
N CYS A 40 -10.14 2.60 12.36
CA CYS A 40 -11.04 1.80 13.18
C CYS A 40 -12.48 1.98 12.69
N ASP A 41 -13.17 0.89 12.42
CA ASP A 41 -14.57 0.95 12.00
C ASP A 41 -15.52 1.27 13.15
N SER A 42 -15.18 0.94 14.40
CA SER A 42 -16.03 1.21 15.55
C SER A 42 -15.98 2.68 16.01
N CYS A 43 -14.79 3.29 16.13
CA CYS A 43 -14.66 4.70 16.58
C CYS A 43 -14.30 5.71 15.48
N LYS A 44 -14.11 5.25 14.23
CA LYS A 44 -13.74 6.08 13.06
C LYS A 44 -12.41 6.85 13.21
N ALA A 45 -11.56 6.44 14.16
CA ALA A 45 -10.24 7.02 14.35
C ALA A 45 -9.24 6.51 13.30
N GLY A 46 -8.31 7.36 12.90
CA GLY A 46 -7.26 7.08 11.92
C GLY A 46 -6.82 8.35 11.17
N PRO A 47 -5.82 8.26 10.28
CA PRO A 47 -5.08 7.06 9.89
C PRO A 47 -4.01 6.68 10.93
N PHE A 48 -3.94 5.40 11.27
CA PHE A 48 -2.87 4.81 12.08
C PHE A 48 -1.87 4.05 11.22
N GLN A 49 -0.61 4.03 11.64
CA GLN A 49 0.40 3.11 11.11
C GLN A 49 0.51 1.93 12.07
N LEU A 50 0.09 0.74 11.61
CA LEU A 50 0.15 -0.49 12.39
C LEU A 50 1.27 -1.37 11.81
N GLY A 51 2.32 -1.60 12.59
CA GLY A 51 3.51 -2.34 12.19
C GLY A 51 4.70 -1.46 11.83
N SER A 52 5.75 -2.08 11.27
CA SER A 52 7.03 -1.42 10.96
C SER A 52 7.13 -0.93 9.51
N VAL A 53 6.19 -1.32 8.64
CA VAL A 53 6.19 -0.94 7.23
C VAL A 53 5.32 0.29 7.04
N THR A 54 5.92 1.36 6.54
CA THR A 54 5.17 2.59 6.23
C THR A 54 4.54 2.53 4.84
N GLU A 55 3.49 3.34 4.63
CA GLU A 55 2.91 3.55 3.29
C GLU A 55 3.95 4.03 2.27
N GLN A 56 4.94 4.82 2.72
CA GLN A 56 6.05 5.26 1.88
C GLN A 56 6.91 4.09 1.41
N ASP A 57 7.20 3.13 2.28
CA ASP A 57 7.98 1.95 1.93
C ASP A 57 7.22 1.04 0.97
N ALA A 58 5.91 0.86 1.19
CA ALA A 58 5.02 0.16 0.26
C ALA A 58 4.99 0.84 -1.12
N ALA A 59 4.94 2.18 -1.17
CA ALA A 59 4.98 2.93 -2.42
C ALA A 59 6.33 2.82 -3.15
N LYS A 60 7.45 2.90 -2.43
CA LYS A 60 8.80 2.69 -2.99
C LYS A 60 8.94 1.28 -3.58
N PHE A 61 8.47 0.27 -2.85
CA PHE A 61 8.48 -1.12 -3.31
C PHE A 61 7.65 -1.30 -4.58
N SER A 62 6.43 -0.75 -4.61
CA SER A 62 5.55 -0.78 -5.78
C SER A 62 6.19 -0.10 -7.00
N LYS A 63 6.83 1.06 -6.81
CA LYS A 63 7.59 1.74 -7.88
C LYS A 63 8.71 0.86 -8.42
N LYS A 64 9.46 0.17 -7.55
CA LYS A 64 10.56 -0.73 -7.93
C LYS A 64 10.08 -1.98 -8.69
N LEU A 65 8.89 -2.50 -8.37
CA LEU A 65 8.28 -3.58 -9.14
C LEU A 65 7.85 -3.11 -10.53
N ASN A 66 7.23 -1.93 -10.62
CA ASN A 66 6.75 -1.38 -11.88
C ASN A 66 7.91 -1.04 -12.86
N THR A 67 9.04 -0.57 -12.36
CA THR A 67 10.21 -0.26 -13.22
C THR A 67 10.83 -1.50 -13.88
N LYS A 68 10.70 -2.69 -13.29
CA LYS A 68 11.18 -3.95 -13.91
C LYS A 68 10.28 -4.39 -15.08
N ARG A 69 8.99 -4.09 -15.03
CA ARG A 69 8.02 -4.47 -16.08
C ARG A 69 8.27 -3.76 -17.41
N ARG A 70 8.71 -2.49 -17.36
CA ARG A 70 9.11 -1.71 -18.56
C ARG A 70 10.31 -2.31 -19.31
N LYS A 71 11.18 -3.10 -18.66
CA LYS A 71 12.31 -3.75 -19.35
C LYS A 71 11.87 -4.98 -20.15
N HIS A 72 10.79 -5.66 -19.75
CA HIS A 72 10.26 -6.82 -20.47
C HIS A 72 9.38 -6.43 -21.68
N GLU A 73 8.69 -5.29 -21.62
CA GLU A 73 7.84 -4.82 -22.73
C GLU A 73 8.63 -4.17 -23.88
N ALA A 74 9.93 -3.87 -23.68
CA ALA A 74 10.79 -3.31 -24.72
C ALA A 74 11.22 -4.32 -25.81
N ILE A 75 10.95 -5.62 -25.64
CA ILE A 75 11.42 -6.68 -26.55
C ILE A 75 10.42 -6.95 -27.70
N ASN A 76 9.19 -6.40 -27.66
CA ASN A 76 8.14 -6.73 -28.63
C ASN A 76 7.75 -5.59 -29.58
N ARG A 77 8.67 -4.68 -29.88
CA ARG A 77 8.56 -3.81 -31.06
C ARG A 77 9.56 -4.29 -32.11
N ASN A 78 9.17 -5.33 -32.83
CA ASN A 78 9.80 -5.67 -34.11
C ASN A 78 9.39 -4.59 -35.12
N PRO A 79 10.30 -3.73 -35.62
CA PRO A 79 10.02 -2.99 -36.83
C PRO A 79 10.13 -4.02 -37.96
N ARG A 80 8.99 -4.52 -38.45
CA ARG A 80 9.00 -5.22 -39.74
C ARG A 80 9.46 -4.21 -40.79
N SER A 81 10.73 -4.31 -41.14
CA SER A 81 11.28 -3.87 -42.42
C SER A 81 10.58 -4.62 -43.55
N ALA A 82 9.97 -3.87 -44.47
CA ALA A 82 9.96 -4.04 -45.92
C ALA A 82 8.87 -3.14 -46.50
#